data_AF-A0A920MXS9-F1
#
_entry.id   AF-A0A920MXS9-F1
#
_cell.length_a   1.000
_cell.length_b   1.000
_cell.length_c   1.000
_cell.angle_alpha   90.00
_cell.angle_beta   90.00
_cell.angle_gamma   90.00
#
_symmetry.space_group_name_H-M   'P 1'
#
loop_
_entity.id
_entity.type
_entity.pdbx_description
1 polymer ?
#
loop_
_entity_poly.entity_id
_entity_poly.type
_entity_poly.pdbx_seq_one_letter_code
_entity_poly.pdbx_strand_id
1 'polypeptide(L)' 'MGSWRTLLASYYQGGLRVVDISGELMGDIYSQGREIAFFLSSDPDGFMANRPNVWGTMPYKGLIYFSDMNNGLWAKKIRR' A
#
# COMPACT_ATOMS: atom_id res chain seq x y z
N MET A 1 -2.93 14.02 4.25
CA MET A 1 -2.78 12.62 4.72
C MET A 1 -1.41 12.49 5.34
N GLY A 2 -1.38 12.47 6.67
CA GLY A 2 -0.17 12.49 7.49
C GLY A 2 -0.62 12.39 8.94
N SER A 3 -1.30 11.29 9.27
CA SER A 3 -1.62 10.95 10.64
C SER A 3 -0.59 9.93 11.09
N TRP A 4 0.01 10.16 12.27
CA TRP A 4 0.97 9.23 12.90
C TRP A 4 0.41 7.83 13.15
N ARG A 5 -0.90 7.66 12.94
CA ARG A 5 -1.67 6.44 13.17
C ARG A 5 -1.83 5.56 11.92
N THR A 6 -1.34 5.98 10.77
CA THR A 6 -1.49 5.23 9.52
C THR A 6 -0.14 4.69 9.07
N LEU A 7 -0.04 3.36 8.96
CA LEU A 7 1.09 2.69 8.34
C LEU A 7 0.84 2.53 6.84
N LEU A 8 1.81 2.95 6.04
CA LEU A 8 1.88 2.63 4.62
C LEU A 8 2.98 1.57 4.45
N ALA A 9 2.60 0.38 4.04
CA ALA A 9 3.53 -0.72 3.83
C ALA A 9 3.66 -1.05 2.34
N SER A 10 4.90 -1.02 1.87
CA SER A 10 5.32 -1.63 0.61
C SER A 10 5.45 -3.13 0.83
N TYR A 11 4.47 -3.90 0.35
CA TYR A 11 4.49 -5.34 0.50
C TYR A 11 4.73 -5.99 -0.86
N TYR A 12 5.98 -6.35 -1.17
CA TYR A 12 6.42 -6.88 -2.48
C TYR A 12 5.30 -7.48 -3.35
N GLN A 13 4.86 -8.70 -3.03
CA GLN A 13 3.83 -9.42 -3.79
C GLN A 13 2.40 -9.04 -3.38
N GLY A 14 2.24 -8.39 -2.24
CA GLY A 14 0.94 -7.96 -1.70
C GLY A 14 0.55 -6.53 -2.03
N GLY A 15 1.36 -5.79 -2.79
CA GLY A 15 1.10 -4.42 -3.21
C GLY A 15 1.25 -3.36 -2.12
N LEU A 16 0.61 -2.22 -2.32
CA LEU A 16 0.46 -1.18 -1.30
C LEU A 16 -0.54 -1.64 -0.25
N ARG A 17 -0.16 -1.54 1.03
CA ARG A 17 -1.04 -1.77 2.20
C ARG A 17 -1.16 -0.51 3.02
N VAL A 18 -2.39 -0.17 3.42
CA VAL A 18 -2.69 1.00 4.24
C VAL A 18 -3.43 0.53 5.49
N VAL A 19 -2.81 0.72 6.66
CA VAL A 19 -3.26 0.09 7.91
C VAL A 19 -3.39 1.13 9.01
N ASP A 20 -4.47 1.04 9.80
CA ASP A 20 -4.66 1.82 11.02
C ASP A 20 -3.89 1.16 12.18
N ILE A 21 -2.78 1.79 12.55
CA ILE A 21 -1.91 1.40 13.68
C ILE A 21 -2.18 2.22 14.94
N SER A 22 -3.37 2.80 15.09
CA SER A 22 -3.75 3.48 16.33
C SER A 22 -4.13 2.53 17.46
N GLY A 23 -3.82 2.94 18.70
CA GLY A 23 -4.16 2.17 19.90
C GLY A 23 -3.30 0.92 20.08
N GLU A 24 -3.83 -0.05 20.82
CA GLU A 24 -3.14 -1.31 21.11
C GLU A 24 -3.26 -2.30 19.94
N LEU A 25 -2.15 -2.98 19.60
CA LEU A 25 -2.08 -3.93 18.50
C LEU A 25 -2.01 -5.36 19.07
N MET A 26 -3.11 -6.12 18.97
CA MET A 26 -3.23 -7.45 19.58
C MET A 26 -3.29 -8.56 18.52
N GLY A 27 -2.16 -9.23 18.25
CA GLY A 27 -2.12 -10.37 17.34
C GLY A 27 -2.42 -10.02 15.88
N ASP A 28 -3.38 -10.71 15.26
CA ASP A 28 -3.72 -10.52 13.85
C ASP A 28 -4.49 -9.20 13.62
N ILE A 29 -3.81 -8.24 13.00
CA ILE A 29 -4.36 -6.92 12.68
C ILE A 29 -5.42 -6.95 11.57
N TYR A 30 -5.42 -7.96 10.69
CA TYR A 30 -6.44 -8.11 9.65
C TYR A 30 -7.77 -8.53 10.28
N SER A 31 -7.74 -9.47 11.24
CA SER A 31 -8.92 -9.87 12.01
C SER A 31 -9.55 -8.70 12.80
N GLN A 32 -8.77 -7.68 13.13
CA GLN A 32 -9.22 -6.47 13.81
C GLN A 32 -9.82 -5.41 12.87
N GLY A 33 -9.91 -5.67 11.55
CA GLY A 33 -10.46 -4.73 10.58
C GLY A 33 -9.62 -3.47 10.38
N ARG A 34 -8.31 -3.56 10.63
CA ARG A 34 -7.40 -2.40 10.61
C ARG A 34 -6.84 -2.08 9.22
N GLU A 35 -7.03 -2.94 8.21
CA GLU A 35 -6.68 -2.60 6.82
C GLU A 35 -7.68 -1.58 6.28
N ILE A 36 -7.20 -0.36 6.02
CA ILE A 36 -7.99 0.74 5.48
C ILE A 36 -8.17 0.54 3.97
N ALA A 37 -7.11 0.13 3.28
CA ALA A 37 -7.12 -0.12 1.85
C ALA A 37 -5.90 -0.94 1.43
N PHE A 38 -6.02 -1.62 0.29
CA PHE A 38 -4.89 -2.21 -0.41
C PHE A 38 -4.99 -1.95 -1.92
N PHE A 39 -3.84 -1.94 -2.59
CA PHE A 39 -3.78 -1.85 -4.05
C PHE A 39 -2.70 -2.79 -4.57
N LEU A 40 -3.09 -3.70 -5.46
CA LEU A 40 -2.18 -4.52 -6.23
C LEU A 40 -1.83 -3.80 -7.53
N SER A 41 -0.56 -3.51 -7.74
CA SER A 41 0.02 -2.99 -8.99
C SER A 41 0.17 -4.11 -10.02
N SER A 42 -0.88 -4.91 -10.21
CA SER A 42 -0.90 -5.95 -11.25
C SER A 42 -1.19 -5.28 -12.59
N ASP A 43 -0.30 -5.48 -13.55
CA ASP A 43 -0.43 -4.93 -14.90
C ASP A 43 -0.10 -6.02 -15.93
N PRO A 44 -1.01 -6.38 -16.85
CA PRO A 44 -0.71 -7.35 -17.91
C PRO A 44 0.39 -6.86 -18.87
N ASP A 45 0.59 -5.55 -18.99
CA ASP A 45 1.55 -4.93 -19.91
C ASP A 45 2.84 -4.47 -19.19
N GLY A 46 2.98 -4.79 -17.89
CA GLY A 46 4.18 -4.47 -17.11
C GLY A 46 5.42 -5.30 -17.50
N PHE A 47 6.60 -4.89 -17.02
CA PHE A 47 7.87 -5.59 -17.30
C PHE A 47 7.81 -7.07 -16.90
N MET A 48 7.13 -7.38 -15.79
CA MET A 48 6.72 -8.74 -15.46
C MET A 48 5.20 -8.79 -15.27
N ALA A 49 4.50 -9.20 -16.33
CA ALA A 49 3.04 -9.25 -16.40
C ALA A 49 2.39 -9.84 -15.14
N ASN A 50 1.50 -9.06 -14.52
CA ASN A 50 0.71 -9.42 -13.35
C ASN A 50 1.52 -9.95 -12.15
N ARG A 51 2.78 -9.51 -11.99
CA ARG A 51 3.63 -9.85 -10.84
C ARG A 51 3.99 -8.60 -10.02
N PRO A 52 3.13 -8.15 -9.10
CA PRO A 52 3.45 -7.01 -8.24
C PRO A 52 4.75 -7.19 -7.47
N ASN A 53 5.55 -6.14 -7.37
CA ASN A 53 6.78 -6.11 -6.59
C ASN A 53 7.01 -4.70 -6.00
N VAL A 54 6.14 -4.29 -5.08
CA VAL A 54 6.19 -2.95 -4.47
C VAL A 54 7.34 -2.85 -3.47
N TRP A 55 8.31 -1.98 -3.78
CA TRP A 55 9.51 -1.74 -2.96
C TRP A 55 9.37 -0.50 -2.09
N GLY A 56 8.84 0.60 -2.63
CA GLY A 56 8.83 1.90 -1.98
C GLY A 56 7.43 2.52 -1.99
N THR A 57 7.06 3.17 -0.90
CA THR A 57 5.78 3.90 -0.77
C THR A 57 6.05 5.25 -0.13
N MET A 58 5.49 6.32 -0.70
CA MET A 58 5.67 7.69 -0.25
C MET A 58 4.36 8.48 -0.34
N PRO A 59 3.82 8.99 0.77
CA PRO A 59 2.72 9.95 0.72
C PRO A 59 3.24 11.33 0.28
N TYR A 60 2.61 11.94 -0.72
CA TYR A 60 2.96 13.28 -1.18
C TYR A 60 1.75 14.00 -1.79
N LYS A 61 1.52 15.26 -1.38
CA LYS A 61 0.43 16.14 -1.89
C LYS A 61 -0.97 15.47 -1.96
N GLY A 62 -1.31 14.66 -0.96
CA GLY A 62 -2.62 13.99 -0.89
C GLY A 62 -2.77 12.74 -1.75
N LEU A 63 -1.68 12.28 -2.35
CA LEU A 63 -1.56 11.00 -3.03
C LEU A 63 -0.60 10.09 -2.26
N ILE A 64 -0.72 8.80 -2.51
CA ILE A 64 0.27 7.80 -2.12
C ILE A 64 0.92 7.32 -3.42
N TYR A 65 2.21 7.62 -3.53
CA TYR A 65 3.07 7.10 -4.58
C TYR A 65 3.66 5.78 -4.13
N PHE A 66 3.76 4.81 -5.03
CA PHE A 66 4.49 3.58 -4.74
C PHE A 66 5.16 3.03 -5.99
N SER A 67 6.41 2.60 -5.83
CA SER A 67 7.23 2.05 -6.90
C SER A 67 7.17 0.53 -6.89
N ASP A 68 6.64 -0.01 -7.97
CA ASP A 68 6.68 -1.43 -8.29
C ASP A 68 7.87 -1.71 -9.21
N MET A 69 8.74 -2.63 -8.82
CA MET A 69 9.94 -2.95 -9.61
C MET A 69 9.60 -3.62 -10.95
N ASN A 70 8.43 -4.23 -11.07
CA ASN A 70 7.97 -4.91 -12.27
C ASN A 70 7.00 -4.05 -13.07
N ASN A 71 6.14 -3.29 -12.39
CA ASN A 71 4.98 -2.65 -13.02
C ASN A 71 4.99 -1.12 -12.88
N GLY A 72 6.14 -0.52 -12.57
CA GLY A 72 6.36 0.93 -12.64
C GLY A 72 5.89 1.74 -11.42
N LEU A 73 5.76 3.05 -11.62
CA LEU A 73 5.36 3.98 -10.56
C LEU A 73 3.84 4.21 -10.58
N TRP A 74 3.21 4.05 -9.43
CA TRP A 74 1.78 4.24 -9.24
C TRP A 74 1.50 5.42 -8.34
N ALA A 75 0.36 6.07 -8.55
CA ALA A 75 -0.17 7.12 -7.68
C ALA A 75 -1.65 6.84 -7.39
N LYS A 76 -2.00 6.69 -6.11
CA LYS A 76 -3.37 6.44 -5.68
C LYS A 76 -3.83 7.50 -4.69
N LYS A 77 -5.07 7.94 -4.86
CA LYS A 77 -5.79 8.73 -3.86
C LYS A 77 -6.65 7.78 -3.05
N ILE A 78 -6.55 7.88 -1.72
CA ILE A 78 -7.39 7.11 -0.80
C ILE A 78 -8.35 8.10 -0.14
N ARG A 79 -9.64 7.79 -0.18
CA ARG A 79 -10.67 8.50 0.58
C ARG A 79 -11.06 7.58 1.74
N ARG A 80 -11.03 8.12 2.95
CA ARG A 80 -11.67 7.49 4.11
C ARG A 80 -13.14 7.85 4.12
#